data_AF-A0A2N2PQE9-F1
#
_entry.id   AF-A0A2N2PQE9-F1
#
_cell.length_a   1.000
_cell.length_b   1.000
_cell.length_c   1.000
_cell.angle_alpha   90.00
_cell.angle_beta   90.00
_cell.angle_gamma   90.00
#
_symmetry.space_group_name_H-M   'P 1'
#
loop_
_entity.id
_entity.type
_entity.pdbx_description
1 polymer ?
#
loop_
_entity_poly.entity_id
_entity_poly.type
_entity_poly.pdbx_seq_one_letter_code
_entity_poly.pdbx_strand_id
1 'polypeptide(L)'
;MKPTRNRAQGRLIILRLLIGLAVLVLSGRLWQLQMIDGETYRVLADRNRFRQVDVAAPRGVIYDRNGQILARNQPSFTVVVVPADLPED
;
A
#
# COMPACT_ATOMS: atom_id res chain seq x y z
N MET A 1 55.01 27.12 -13.58
CA MET A 1 53.81 27.37 -14.41
C MET A 1 52.59 27.39 -13.48
N LYS A 2 51.97 28.55 -13.24
CA LYS A 2 50.89 28.71 -12.23
C LYS A 2 49.57 28.19 -12.81
N PRO A 3 48.84 27.29 -12.12
CA PRO A 3 47.59 26.75 -12.65
C PRO A 3 46.51 27.84 -12.67
N THR A 4 45.71 27.87 -13.73
CA THR A 4 44.58 28.79 -13.96
C THR A 4 43.44 28.52 -12.97
N ARG A 5 43.63 28.89 -11.70
CA ARG A 5 42.73 28.55 -10.58
C ARG A 5 41.31 29.14 -10.73
N ASN A 6 41.16 30.30 -11.37
CA ASN A 6 39.87 30.99 -11.49
C ASN A 6 38.83 30.27 -12.38
N ARG A 7 39.25 29.64 -13.48
CA ARG A 7 38.30 28.94 -14.38
C ARG A 7 37.75 27.66 -13.74
N ALA A 8 38.59 26.92 -13.02
CA ALA A 8 38.18 25.72 -12.30
C ALA A 8 37.25 26.06 -11.13
N GLN A 9 37.51 27.15 -10.40
CA GLN A 9 36.65 27.61 -9.31
C GLN A 9 35.25 28.05 -9.79
N GLY A 10 35.17 28.80 -10.90
CA GLY A 10 33.88 29.20 -11.48
C GLY A 10 33.00 28.00 -11.89
N ARG A 11 33.60 26.99 -12.52
CA ARG A 11 32.90 25.73 -12.87
C ARG A 11 32.38 25.00 -11.63
N LEU A 12 33.17 24.98 -10.56
CA LEU A 12 32.79 24.34 -9.30
C LEU A 12 31.61 25.05 -8.62
N ILE A 13 31.58 26.39 -8.68
CA ILE A 13 30.47 27.20 -8.15
C ILE A 13 29.19 26.93 -8.94
N ILE A 14 29.26 26.92 -10.28
CA ILE A 14 28.11 26.60 -11.14
C ILE A 14 27.57 25.20 -10.84
N LEU A 15 28.45 24.21 -10.71
CA LEU A 15 28.05 22.85 -10.37
C LEU A 15 27.35 22.79 -9.01
N ARG A 16 27.86 23.48 -7.99
CA ARG A 16 27.24 23.55 -6.66
C ARG A 16 25.86 24.20 -6.71
N LEU A 17 25.70 25.27 -7.49
CA LEU A 17 24.40 25.93 -7.67
C LEU A 17 23.40 25.01 -8.37
N LEU A 18 23.83 24.29 -9.41
CA LEU A 18 22.97 23.31 -10.11
C LEU A 18 22.53 22.17 -9.19
N ILE A 19 23.46 21.60 -8.41
CA ILE A 19 23.14 20.55 -7.43
C ILE A 19 22.20 21.11 -6.35
N GLY A 20 22.49 22.29 -5.82
CA GLY A 20 21.65 22.95 -4.82
C GLY A 20 20.22 23.20 -5.33
N LEU A 21 20.10 23.67 -6.57
CA LEU A 21 18.79 23.86 -7.21
C LEU A 21 18.05 22.53 -7.39
N ALA A 22 18.73 21.47 -7.84
CA ALA A 22 18.13 20.15 -7.98
C ALA A 22 17.61 19.60 -6.65
N VAL A 23 18.41 19.71 -5.59
CA VAL A 23 18.00 19.29 -4.23
C VAL A 23 16.82 20.11 -3.73
N LEU A 24 16.79 21.42 -4.02
CA LEU A 24 15.67 22.29 -3.63
C LEU A 24 14.37 21.90 -4.33
N VAL A 25 14.43 21.62 -5.64
CA VAL A 25 13.27 21.14 -6.41
C VAL A 25 12.78 19.80 -5.88
N LEU A 26 13.68 18.84 -5.61
CA LEU A 26 13.33 17.54 -5.07
C LEU A 26 12.72 17.65 -3.65
N SER A 27 13.27 18.53 -2.81
CA SER A 27 12.73 18.81 -1.48
C SER A 27 11.33 19.40 -1.55
N GLY A 28 11.08 20.33 -2.48
CA GLY A 28 9.74 20.87 -2.73
C GLY A 28 8.75 19.81 -3.21
N ARG A 29 9.18 18.93 -4.12
CA ARG A 29 8.35 17.79 -4.57
C ARG A 29 8.04 16.82 -3.44
N LEU A 30 9.03 16.51 -2.60
CA LEU A 30 8.83 15.67 -1.42
C LEU A 30 7.82 16.32 -0.47
N TRP A 31 7.95 17.63 -0.22
CA TRP A 31 7.02 18.36 0.63
C TRP A 31 5.58 18.30 0.09
N GLN A 32 5.38 18.48 -1.21
CA GLN A 32 4.07 18.30 -1.85
C GLN A 32 3.49 16.90 -1.58
N LEU A 33 4.26 15.85 -1.87
CA LEU A 33 3.81 14.47 -1.69
C LEU A 33 3.48 14.14 -0.23
N GLN A 34 4.21 14.73 0.72
CA GLN A 34 4.05 14.43 2.14
C GLN A 34 2.94 15.27 2.80
N MET A 35 2.84 16.57 2.49
CA MET A 35 1.91 17.48 3.20
C MET A 35 0.61 17.72 2.45
N ILE A 36 0.61 17.70 1.12
CA ILE A 36 -0.60 17.89 0.32
C ILE A 36 -1.24 16.53 0.04
N ASP A 37 -0.47 15.61 -0.55
CA ASP A 37 -1.01 14.33 -1.00
C ASP A 37 -0.92 13.22 0.08
N GLY A 38 -0.26 13.51 1.21
CA GLY A 38 0.08 12.50 2.23
C GLY A 38 -1.14 11.85 2.87
N GLU A 39 -2.18 12.63 3.19
CA GLU A 39 -3.43 12.10 3.74
C GLU A 39 -4.13 11.15 2.76
N THR A 40 -4.15 11.51 1.47
CA THR A 40 -4.74 10.66 0.43
C THR A 40 -3.98 9.33 0.31
N TYR A 41 -2.65 9.37 0.26
CA TYR A 41 -1.85 8.16 0.19
C TYR A 41 -1.93 7.29 1.45
N ARG A 42 -2.08 7.90 2.63
CA ARG A 42 -2.32 7.17 3.89
C ARG A 42 -3.63 6.39 3.84
N VAL A 43 -4.73 7.03 3.43
CA VAL A 43 -6.05 6.37 3.30
C VAL A 43 -6.01 5.22 2.30
N LEU A 44 -5.35 5.40 1.16
CA LEU A 44 -5.19 4.34 0.16
C LEU A 44 -4.38 3.16 0.71
N ALA A 45 -3.31 3.43 1.45
CA ALA A 45 -2.51 2.39 2.11
C ALA A 45 -3.32 1.63 3.17
N ASP A 46 -4.14 2.33 3.97
CA ASP A 46 -4.97 1.69 4.99
C ASP A 46 -6.02 0.76 4.39
N ARG A 47 -6.62 1.13 3.25
CA ARG A 47 -7.53 0.25 2.50
C ARG A 47 -6.85 -1.01 1.97
N ASN A 48 -5.59 -0.91 1.57
CA ASN A 48 -4.81 -2.07 1.12
C ASN A 48 -4.36 -2.96 2.29
N ARG A 49 -4.15 -2.38 3.47
CA ARG A 49 -3.70 -3.09 4.68
C ARG A 49 -4.83 -3.81 5.38
N PHE A 50 -6.02 -3.22 5.44
CA PHE A 50 -7.16 -3.78 6.16
C PHE A 50 -8.29 -4.08 5.18
N ARG A 51 -8.47 -5.37 4.88
CA ARG A 51 -9.72 -5.84 4.29
C ARG A 51 -10.68 -6.12 5.43
N GLN A 52 -11.70 -5.29 5.59
CA GLN A 52 -12.80 -5.59 6.51
C GLN A 52 -13.55 -6.79 5.94
N VAL A 53 -13.48 -7.92 6.65
CA VAL A 53 -14.22 -9.13 6.31
C VAL A 53 -15.27 -9.31 7.39
N ASP A 54 -16.54 -9.24 7.01
CA ASP A 54 -17.63 -9.50 7.95
C ASP A 54 -17.63 -10.98 8.31
N VAL A 55 -17.36 -11.28 9.58
CA VAL A 55 -17.45 -12.64 10.12
C VAL A 55 -18.88 -12.84 10.61
N ALA A 56 -19.68 -13.56 9.84
CA ALA A 56 -21.04 -13.90 10.24
C ALA A 56 -21.01 -14.73 11.54
N ALA A 57 -21.78 -14.32 12.54
CA ALA A 57 -21.94 -15.09 13.76
C ALA A 57 -22.60 -16.45 13.43
N PRO A 58 -22.10 -17.57 14.01
CA PRO A 58 -22.74 -18.87 13.81
C PRO A 58 -24.16 -18.85 14.38
N ARG A 59 -25.12 -19.47 13.68
CA ARG A 59 -26.48 -19.64 14.23
C ARG A 59 -26.45 -20.56 15.44
N GLY A 60 -27.26 -20.22 16.44
CA GLY A 60 -27.49 -21.08 17.61
C GLY A 60 -28.11 -22.42 17.22
N VAL A 61 -27.96 -23.40 18.11
CA VAL A 61 -28.59 -24.71 17.99
C VAL A 61 -30.05 -24.61 18.46
N ILE A 62 -30.99 -25.15 17.68
CA ILE A 62 -32.42 -25.19 18.03
C ILE A 62 -32.69 -26.51 18.73
N TYR A 63 -33.35 -26.46 19.89
CA TYR A 63 -33.73 -27.64 20.68
C TYR A 63 -35.25 -27.76 20.79
N ASP A 64 -35.75 -28.99 20.92
CA ASP A 64 -37.11 -29.28 21.39
C ASP A 64 -37.20 -29.13 22.94
N ARG A 65 -38.43 -29.15 23.49
CA ARG A 65 -38.73 -29.14 24.94
C ARG A 65 -38.01 -30.22 25.75
N ASN A 66 -37.60 -31.30 25.10
CA ASN A 66 -36.88 -32.42 25.71
C ASN A 66 -35.35 -32.30 25.58
N GLY A 67 -34.83 -31.17 25.08
CA GLY A 67 -33.39 -30.95 24.88
C GLY A 67 -32.80 -31.66 23.66
N GLN A 68 -33.63 -32.22 22.76
CA GLN A 68 -33.16 -32.82 21.52
C GLN A 68 -32.88 -31.76 20.46
N ILE A 69 -31.78 -31.90 19.72
CA ILE A 69 -31.35 -30.96 18.69
C ILE A 69 -32.23 -31.11 17.44
N LEU A 70 -32.87 -30.01 17.02
CA LEU A 70 -33.68 -29.92 15.80
C LEU A 70 -32.91 -29.31 14.63
N ALA A 71 -32.02 -28.34 14.89
CA ALA A 71 -31.21 -27.70 13.86
C ALA A 71 -29.87 -27.24 14.42
N ARG A 72 -28.80 -27.42 13.64
CA ARG A 72 -27.43 -26.96 13.97
C ARG A 72 -26.69 -26.51 12.71
N ASN A 73 -25.64 -25.72 12.87
CA ASN A 73 -24.70 -25.42 11.79
C ASN A 73 -23.83 -26.66 11.48
N GLN A 74 -23.65 -26.98 10.20
CA GLN A 74 -22.77 -28.03 9.70
C GLN A 74 -21.90 -27.48 8.56
N PRO A 75 -20.58 -27.71 8.55
CA PRO A 75 -19.71 -27.27 7.46
C PRO A 75 -20.17 -27.84 6.11
N SER A 76 -20.18 -26.99 5.08
CA SER A 76 -20.40 -27.37 3.68
C SER A 76 -19.15 -27.06 2.88
N PHE A 77 -18.70 -28.01 2.06
CA PHE A 77 -17.52 -27.87 1.22
C PHE A 77 -17.94 -27.69 -0.23
N THR A 78 -17.42 -26.65 -0.87
CA THR A 78 -17.66 -26.37 -2.30
C THR A 78 -16.33 -26.38 -3.04
N VAL A 79 -16.29 -27.06 -4.18
CA VAL A 79 -15.14 -27.05 -5.10
C VAL A 79 -15.26 -25.83 -6.00
N VAL A 80 -14.22 -25.02 -6.07
CA VAL A 80 -14.12 -23.84 -6.95
C VAL A 80 -12.82 -23.93 -7.75
N VAL A 81 -12.88 -23.51 -9.01
CA VAL A 81 -11.72 -23.39 -9.90
C VAL A 81 -11.60 -21.96 -10.37
N VAL A 82 -10.38 -21.43 -10.39
CA VAL A 82 -10.07 -20.14 -11.00
C VAL A 82 -9.63 -20.42 -12.44
N PRO A 83 -10.35 -19.94 -13.47
CA PRO A 83 -10.02 -20.25 -14.85
C PRO A 83 -8.59 -19.85 -15.27
N ALA A 84 -8.01 -18.83 -14.63
CA ALA A 84 -6.65 -18.36 -14.89
C ALA A 84 -5.55 -19.32 -14.42
N ASP A 85 -5.87 -20.29 -13.55
CA ASP A 85 -4.91 -21.28 -13.02
C ASP A 85 -4.94 -22.59 -13.83
N LEU A 86 -5.74 -22.66 -14.90
CA LEU A 86 -5.82 -23.83 -15.78
C LEU A 86 -4.60 -23.85 -16.72
N PRO A 87 -4.05 -25.04 -17.03
CA PRO A 87 -3.04 -25.17 -18.06
C PRO A 87 -3.59 -24.70 -19.41
N GLU A 88 -2.76 -24.00 -20.18
CA GLU A 88 -3.05 -23.69 -21.57
C GLU A 88 -2.72 -24.95 -22.40
N ASP A 89 -3.75 -25.62 -22.92
CA ASP A 89 -3.61 -26.70 -23.92
C ASP A 89 -3.28 -26.12 -25.32
#